data_AF-A0A5M3XC98-F1
#
_entry.id   AF-A0A5M3XC98-F1
#
_cell.length_a   1.000
_cell.length_b   1.000
_cell.length_c   1.000
_cell.angle_alpha   90.00
_cell.angle_beta   90.00
_cell.angle_gamma   90.00
#
_symmetry.space_group_name_H-M   'P 1'
#
loop_
_entity.id
_entity.type
_entity.pdbx_description
1 polymer ?
#
loop_
_entity_poly.entity_id
_entity_poly.type
_entity_poly.pdbx_seq_one_letter_code
_entity_poly.pdbx_strand_id
1 'polypeptide(L)'
;MGVRQSARVQSQTRHHRRHRQGRSQAEVARSYAVSKGWVSKLVARYREQGEAAFEPRSRRPKTSPTAIEASALELIARLRKQLSDQGLDAGPDTIARHLEHHHQLRVSPATISRYPTRHGLVTPEPKKRPRSSYIRFQAELPNETWQADFTHYRLTDGGDAEILTWLDDHSRYALSVTAWPRVTGPIVRDTFRQAVTAHGVPASTLTDNGMVFTTRLASGRGGRNAFEHELRRLHVAQKNSTPTTPPPAEKSNDSSRP
;
A
#
# COMPACT_ATOMS: atom_id res chain seq x y z
N MET A 1 -6.33 -19.05 7.16
CA MET A 1 -5.58 -20.25 7.62
C MET A 1 -5.88 -20.65 9.08
N GLY A 2 -6.81 -20.00 9.79
CA GLY A 2 -7.04 -20.21 11.23
C GLY A 2 -7.91 -21.40 11.64
N VAL A 3 -8.61 -22.07 10.70
CA VAL A 3 -9.52 -23.17 11.05
C VAL A 3 -8.79 -24.53 11.17
N ARG A 4 -7.64 -24.70 10.49
CA ARG A 4 -6.83 -25.94 10.54
C ARG A 4 -5.89 -26.05 11.74
N GLN A 5 -5.68 -24.95 12.48
CA GLN A 5 -4.80 -24.90 13.66
C GLN A 5 -5.57 -25.23 14.96
N SER A 6 -6.84 -24.84 15.05
CA SER A 6 -7.70 -25.12 16.21
C SER A 6 -8.07 -26.62 16.34
N ALA A 7 -8.22 -27.33 15.21
CA ALA A 7 -8.46 -28.77 15.20
C ALA A 7 -7.24 -29.63 15.65
N ARG A 8 -6.02 -29.08 15.59
CA ARG A 8 -4.80 -29.79 16.00
C ARG A 8 -4.62 -29.83 17.51
N VAL A 9 -5.01 -28.76 18.21
CA VAL A 9 -4.88 -28.65 19.68
C VAL A 9 -5.99 -29.44 20.39
N GLN A 10 -7.21 -29.47 19.86
CA GLN A 10 -8.32 -30.24 20.46
C GLN A 10 -8.18 -31.76 20.26
N SER A 11 -7.42 -32.21 19.25
CA SER A 11 -6.99 -33.62 19.13
C SER A 11 -5.97 -34.02 20.21
N GLN A 12 -5.34 -33.04 20.88
CA GLN A 12 -4.17 -33.25 21.72
C GLN A 12 -4.54 -33.54 23.18
N THR A 13 -5.74 -33.16 23.64
CA THR A 13 -6.24 -33.52 24.98
C THR A 13 -6.74 -34.97 25.05
N ARG A 14 -7.01 -35.63 23.91
CA ARG A 14 -7.30 -37.08 23.85
C ARG A 14 -6.05 -37.96 23.87
N HIS A 15 -4.85 -37.38 23.76
CA HIS A 15 -3.59 -38.14 23.77
C HIS A 15 -3.26 -38.75 25.13
N HIS A 16 -3.82 -38.22 26.22
CA HIS A 16 -3.35 -38.58 27.55
C HIS A 16 -3.83 -39.95 28.05
N ARG A 17 -4.94 -40.49 27.51
CA ARG A 17 -5.55 -41.75 27.98
C ARG A 17 -5.14 -43.02 27.22
N ARG A 18 -4.36 -42.92 26.14
CA ARG A 18 -4.02 -44.06 25.26
C ARG A 18 -2.56 -44.52 25.29
N HIS A 19 -1.73 -43.99 26.19
CA HIS A 19 -0.39 -44.52 26.41
C HIS A 19 -0.38 -45.82 27.26
N ARG A 20 -1.54 -46.24 27.78
CA ARG A 20 -1.77 -47.55 28.44
C ARG A 20 -2.03 -48.72 27.48
N GLN A 21 -2.04 -48.51 26.15
CA GLN A 21 -2.45 -49.55 25.18
C GLN A 21 -1.30 -50.29 24.48
N GLY A 22 -0.06 -50.22 24.96
CA GLY A 22 1.05 -51.05 24.44
C GLY A 22 1.42 -50.85 22.96
N ARG A 23 0.89 -49.81 22.29
CA ARG A 23 1.12 -49.56 20.87
C ARG A 23 2.53 -49.07 20.61
N SER A 24 3.16 -49.60 19.57
CA SER A 24 4.52 -49.21 19.21
C SER A 24 4.56 -47.81 18.60
N GLN A 25 5.67 -47.08 18.77
CA GLN A 25 5.85 -45.76 18.14
C GLN A 25 5.72 -45.80 16.61
N ALA A 26 6.01 -46.95 15.99
CA ALA A 26 5.86 -47.16 14.55
C ALA A 26 4.40 -47.26 14.10
N GLU A 27 3.52 -47.85 14.92
CA GLU A 27 2.07 -47.87 14.65
C GLU A 27 1.45 -46.49 14.80
N VAL A 28 1.87 -45.73 15.82
CA VAL A 28 1.42 -44.35 16.03
C VAL A 28 1.83 -43.50 14.84
N ALA A 29 3.10 -43.56 14.43
CA ALA A 29 3.61 -42.84 13.27
C ALA A 29 2.79 -43.10 11.99
N ARG A 30 2.51 -44.38 11.69
CA ARG A 30 1.68 -44.77 10.54
C ARG A 30 0.25 -44.24 10.63
N SER A 31 -0.40 -44.36 11.79
CA SER A 31 -1.80 -43.92 11.98
C SER A 31 -2.01 -42.42 11.81
N TYR A 32 -0.97 -41.62 12.08
CA TYR A 32 -1.02 -40.16 11.96
C TYR A 32 -0.29 -39.63 10.72
N ALA A 33 0.18 -40.51 9.82
CA ALA A 33 0.96 -40.17 8.63
C ALA A 33 2.17 -39.24 8.92
N VAL A 34 2.86 -39.49 10.03
CA VAL A 34 4.06 -38.77 10.47
C VAL A 34 5.26 -39.72 10.54
N SER A 35 6.49 -39.18 10.54
CA SER A 35 7.67 -40.02 10.65
C SER A 35 7.85 -40.60 12.06
N LYS A 36 8.32 -41.85 12.15
CA LYS A 36 8.68 -42.50 13.43
C LYS A 36 9.68 -41.65 14.24
N GLY A 37 10.64 -41.03 13.57
CA GLY A 37 11.61 -40.12 14.19
C GLY A 37 10.97 -38.89 14.83
N TRP A 38 9.91 -38.33 14.23
CA TRP A 38 9.16 -37.22 14.82
C TRP A 38 8.40 -37.65 16.08
N VAL A 39 7.74 -38.82 16.04
CA VAL A 39 7.04 -39.39 17.21
C VAL A 39 8.02 -39.67 18.35
N SER A 40 9.18 -40.26 18.07
CA SER A 40 10.21 -40.52 19.08
C SER A 40 10.72 -39.23 19.72
N LYS A 41 10.96 -38.17 18.93
CA LYS A 41 11.37 -36.85 19.44
C LYS A 41 10.28 -36.20 20.31
N LEU A 42 9.01 -36.36 19.94
CA LEU A 42 7.89 -35.82 20.70
C LEU A 42 7.71 -36.55 22.04
N VAL A 43 7.82 -37.89 22.05
CA VAL A 43 7.74 -38.72 23.27
C VAL A 43 8.91 -38.41 24.21
N ALA A 44 10.14 -38.31 23.69
CA ALA A 44 11.29 -37.92 24.50
C ALA A 44 11.09 -36.54 25.15
N ARG A 45 10.60 -35.57 24.38
CA ARG A 45 10.30 -34.23 24.90
C ARG A 45 9.19 -34.23 25.94
N TYR A 46 8.14 -35.00 25.72
CA TYR A 46 7.03 -35.14 26.67
C TYR A 46 7.48 -35.76 28.00
N ARG A 47 8.41 -36.72 27.97
CA ARG A 47 9.01 -37.29 29.19
C ARG A 47 9.83 -36.27 29.99
N GLU A 48 10.49 -35.34 29.32
CA GLU A 48 11.30 -34.30 29.98
C GLU A 48 10.48 -33.11 30.48
N GLN A 49 9.46 -32.69 29.73
CA GLN A 49 8.82 -31.37 29.89
C GLN A 49 7.30 -31.44 30.06
N GLY A 50 6.71 -32.63 30.13
CA GLY A 50 5.27 -32.81 30.27
C GLY A 50 4.48 -32.16 29.11
N GLU A 51 3.37 -31.50 29.43
CA GLU A 51 2.48 -30.89 28.43
C GLU A 51 3.13 -29.75 27.64
N ALA A 52 4.15 -29.08 28.19
CA ALA A 52 4.89 -28.03 27.49
C ALA A 52 5.61 -28.52 26.22
N ALA A 53 5.75 -29.84 26.04
CA ALA A 53 6.31 -30.45 24.83
C ALA A 53 5.49 -30.16 23.56
N PHE A 54 4.20 -29.87 23.71
CA PHE A 54 3.27 -29.59 22.62
C PHE A 54 3.31 -28.13 22.16
N GLU A 55 3.92 -27.24 22.94
CA GLU A 55 4.08 -25.85 22.55
C GLU A 55 5.18 -25.68 21.48
N PRO A 56 4.89 -24.95 20.38
CA PRO A 56 5.90 -24.65 19.37
C PRO A 56 7.07 -23.85 19.98
N ARG A 57 8.25 -24.45 20.02
CA ARG A 57 9.47 -23.72 20.35
C ARG A 57 9.80 -22.70 19.28
N SER A 58 10.43 -21.60 19.71
CA SER A 58 11.02 -20.62 18.80
C SER A 58 11.92 -21.34 17.78
N ARG A 59 11.66 -21.09 16.50
CA ARG A 59 12.50 -21.54 15.39
C ARG A 59 13.69 -20.61 15.15
N ARG A 60 13.85 -19.59 16.00
CA ARG A 60 14.95 -18.63 15.87
C ARG A 60 16.28 -19.35 16.14
N PRO A 61 17.30 -19.16 15.29
CA PRO A 61 18.64 -19.64 15.57
C PRO A 61 19.10 -19.20 16.96
N LYS A 62 19.70 -20.11 17.73
CA LYS A 62 20.23 -19.82 19.08
C LYS A 62 21.38 -18.84 19.04
N THR A 63 22.12 -18.82 17.93
CA THR A 63 23.21 -17.90 17.65
C THR A 63 23.02 -17.30 16.26
N SER A 64 23.45 -16.05 16.11
CA SER A 64 23.50 -15.35 14.83
C SER A 64 24.93 -14.82 14.67
N PRO A 65 25.84 -15.59 14.07
CA PRO A 65 27.24 -15.18 13.91
C PRO A 65 27.41 -13.86 13.14
N THR A 66 26.42 -13.47 12.34
CA THR A 66 26.35 -12.20 11.60
C THR A 66 25.60 -11.10 12.37
N ALA A 67 25.40 -11.26 13.69
CA ALA A 67 24.83 -10.20 14.52
C ALA A 67 25.82 -9.04 14.58
N ILE A 68 25.33 -7.83 14.32
CA ILE A 68 26.14 -6.62 14.46
C ILE A 68 26.38 -6.38 15.95
N GLU A 69 27.63 -6.03 16.27
CA GLU A 69 28.05 -5.66 17.62
C GLU A 69 27.24 -4.48 18.16
N ALA A 70 26.97 -4.49 19.48
CA ALA A 70 26.17 -3.44 20.11
C ALA A 70 26.76 -2.03 19.90
N SER A 71 28.10 -1.92 19.90
CA SER A 71 28.83 -0.67 19.65
C SER A 71 28.55 -0.08 18.27
N ALA A 72 28.45 -0.92 17.23
CA ALA A 72 28.11 -0.49 15.89
C ALA A 72 26.66 0.03 15.78
N LEU A 73 25.74 -0.56 16.55
CA LEU A 73 24.35 -0.13 16.62
C LEU A 73 24.18 1.22 17.33
N GLU A 74 24.93 1.45 18.41
CA GLU A 74 25.01 2.74 19.09
C GLU A 74 25.58 3.83 18.18
N LEU A 75 26.61 3.49 17.39
CA LEU A 75 27.20 4.40 16.42
C LEU A 75 26.21 4.78 15.32
N ILE A 76 25.44 3.83 14.79
CA ILE A 76 24.36 4.09 13.82
C ILE A 76 23.34 5.07 14.39
N ALA A 77 22.90 4.85 15.64
CA ALA A 77 21.92 5.72 16.29
C ALA A 77 22.47 7.14 16.50
N ARG A 78 23.73 7.25 16.89
CA ARG A 78 24.43 8.54 17.08
C ARG A 78 24.56 9.31 15.78
N LEU A 79 25.03 8.67 14.71
CA LEU A 79 25.18 9.30 13.40
C LEU A 79 23.82 9.76 12.85
N ARG A 80 22.79 8.92 12.97
CA ARG A 80 21.42 9.30 12.57
C ARG A 80 20.96 10.56 13.31
N LYS A 81 21.17 10.62 14.62
CA LYS A 81 20.81 11.79 15.43
C LYS A 81 21.59 13.03 15.01
N GLN A 82 22.92 12.94 14.88
CA GLN A 82 23.77 14.08 14.50
C GLN A 82 23.40 14.64 13.11
N LEU A 83 23.15 13.77 12.13
CA LEU A 83 22.74 14.19 10.79
C LEU A 83 21.36 14.87 10.80
N SER A 84 20.40 14.28 11.53
CA SER A 84 19.07 14.88 11.69
C SER A 84 19.11 16.23 12.41
N ASP A 85 19.89 16.35 13.49
CA ASP A 85 20.04 17.60 14.26
C ASP A 85 20.68 18.72 13.41
N GLN A 86 21.47 18.35 12.39
CA GLN A 86 22.08 19.27 11.41
C GLN A 86 21.18 19.53 10.19
N GLY A 87 20.00 18.92 10.10
CA GLY A 87 19.10 19.03 8.94
C GLY A 87 19.61 18.32 7.69
N LEU A 88 20.55 17.39 7.81
CA LEU A 88 21.13 16.62 6.71
C LEU A 88 20.39 15.30 6.49
N ASP A 89 20.61 14.67 5.33
CA ASP A 89 20.06 13.34 5.05
C ASP A 89 20.59 12.29 6.04
N ALA A 90 19.70 11.77 6.87
CA ALA A 90 19.98 10.69 7.81
C ALA A 90 19.51 9.31 7.29
N GLY A 91 19.47 9.16 5.96
CA GLY A 91 19.10 7.94 5.26
C GLY A 91 20.10 6.79 5.47
N PRO A 92 19.67 5.53 5.26
CA PRO A 92 20.52 4.36 5.47
C PRO A 92 21.81 4.35 4.63
N ASP A 93 21.75 4.81 3.38
CA ASP A 93 22.92 4.87 2.49
C ASP A 93 23.90 5.96 2.92
N THR A 94 23.40 7.11 3.37
CA THR A 94 24.22 8.19 3.89
C THR A 94 24.92 7.78 5.18
N ILE A 95 24.22 7.12 6.10
CA ILE A 95 24.83 6.55 7.31
C ILE A 95 25.85 5.47 6.96
N ALA A 96 25.57 4.58 5.99
CA ALA A 96 26.52 3.56 5.56
C ALA A 96 27.83 4.18 5.06
N ARG A 97 27.74 5.26 4.28
CA ARG A 97 28.90 6.02 3.80
C ARG A 97 29.71 6.63 4.95
N HIS A 98 29.05 7.21 5.95
CA HIS A 98 29.74 7.78 7.12
C HIS A 98 30.46 6.69 7.94
N LEU A 99 29.81 5.53 8.15
CA LEU A 99 30.42 4.40 8.86
C LEU A 99 31.66 3.88 8.13
N GLU A 100 31.59 3.77 6.81
CA GLU A 100 32.72 3.29 6.02
C GLU A 100 33.88 4.30 6.01
N HIS A 101 33.59 5.57 5.76
CA HIS A 101 34.63 6.58 5.57
C HIS A 101 35.30 7.02 6.88
N HIS A 102 34.53 7.20 7.96
CA HIS A 102 35.06 7.75 9.22
C HIS A 102 35.35 6.69 10.29
N HIS A 103 34.74 5.51 10.19
CA HIS A 103 34.84 4.47 11.23
C HIS A 103 35.32 3.12 10.71
N GLN A 104 35.67 3.03 9.42
CA GLN A 104 36.13 1.80 8.74
C GLN A 104 35.19 0.60 8.98
N LEU A 105 33.90 0.89 9.19
CA LEU A 105 32.90 -0.10 9.52
C LEU A 105 31.91 -0.26 8.36
N ARG A 106 31.84 -1.47 7.82
CA ARG A 106 30.90 -1.80 6.74
C ARG A 106 29.62 -2.41 7.30
N VAL A 107 28.52 -1.68 7.17
CA VAL A 107 27.18 -2.16 7.51
C VAL A 107 26.26 -1.98 6.32
N SER A 108 25.47 -3.00 6.00
CA SER A 108 24.52 -2.89 4.89
C SER A 108 23.44 -1.83 5.19
N PRO A 109 23.03 -1.02 4.19
CA PRO A 109 21.92 -0.07 4.33
C PRO A 109 20.63 -0.75 4.85
N ALA A 110 20.39 -2.00 4.44
CA ALA A 110 19.27 -2.79 4.94
C ALA A 110 19.32 -3.00 6.46
N THR A 111 20.50 -3.25 7.04
CA THR A 111 20.64 -3.39 8.50
C THR A 111 20.46 -2.06 9.22
N ILE A 112 21.02 -0.98 8.65
CA ILE A 112 20.86 0.39 9.17
C ILE A 112 19.40 0.84 9.16
N SER A 113 18.61 0.42 8.17
CA SER A 113 17.17 0.70 8.11
C SER A 113 16.37 -0.13 9.13
N ARG A 114 16.69 -1.42 9.26
CA ARG A 114 15.96 -2.36 10.12
C ARG A 114 16.16 -2.08 11.60
N TYR A 115 17.35 -1.65 12.01
CA TYR A 115 17.67 -1.47 13.43
C TYR A 115 16.85 -0.34 14.09
N PRO A 116 16.87 0.91 13.62
CA PRO A 116 16.05 1.99 14.17
C PRO A 116 14.55 1.65 14.17
N THR A 117 14.07 0.99 13.10
CA THR A 117 12.68 0.51 13.01
C THR A 117 12.34 -0.52 14.08
N ARG A 118 13.23 -1.49 14.34
CA ARG A 118 13.02 -2.55 15.35
C ARG A 118 13.09 -2.02 16.79
N HIS A 119 13.87 -0.96 17.01
CA HIS A 119 14.11 -0.35 18.33
C HIS A 119 13.24 0.90 18.58
N GLY A 120 12.26 1.19 17.73
CA GLY A 120 11.32 2.30 17.92
C GLY A 120 11.91 3.70 17.74
N LEU A 121 13.07 3.82 17.10
CA LEU A 121 13.79 5.08 16.88
C LEU A 121 13.36 5.80 15.59
N VAL A 122 12.33 5.29 14.90
CA VAL A 122 11.75 5.88 13.70
C VAL A 122 10.24 5.88 13.85
N THR A 123 9.64 7.07 13.73
CA THR A 123 8.19 7.21 13.58
C THR A 123 7.78 6.57 12.25
N PRO A 124 6.96 5.51 12.25
CA PRO A 124 6.48 4.93 11.00
C PRO A 124 5.64 5.96 10.26
N GLU A 125 6.02 6.29 9.04
CA GLU A 125 5.16 7.06 8.15
C GLU A 125 3.89 6.23 7.87
N PRO A 126 2.69 6.85 7.89
CA PRO A 126 1.44 6.11 7.65
C PRO A 126 1.54 5.39 6.30
N LYS A 127 1.55 4.06 6.36
CA LYS A 127 1.66 3.22 5.16
C LYS A 127 0.56 3.63 4.18
N LYS A 128 0.94 3.83 2.91
CA LYS A 128 -0.02 3.90 1.79
C LYS A 128 -1.06 2.80 1.96
N ARG A 129 -2.34 3.15 1.81
CA ARG A 129 -3.47 2.22 2.00
C ARG A 129 -3.17 0.89 1.28
N PRO A 130 -3.38 -0.25 1.95
CA PRO A 130 -3.06 -1.55 1.36
C PRO A 130 -3.87 -1.74 0.07
N ARG A 131 -3.22 -2.20 -1.00
CA ARG A 131 -3.88 -2.39 -2.31
C ARG A 131 -5.13 -3.28 -2.26
N SER A 132 -5.24 -4.14 -1.25
CA SER A 132 -6.40 -4.99 -1.00
C SER A 132 -7.66 -4.22 -0.59
N SER A 133 -7.54 -2.94 -0.20
CA SER A 133 -8.69 -2.09 0.11
C SER A 133 -9.27 -1.39 -1.12
N TYR A 134 -8.69 -1.56 -2.31
CA TYR A 134 -9.25 -1.00 -3.54
C TYR A 134 -10.48 -1.81 -3.94
N ILE A 135 -11.66 -1.21 -3.77
CA ILE A 135 -12.89 -1.70 -4.40
C ILE A 135 -12.84 -1.19 -5.85
N ARG A 136 -12.83 -2.10 -6.82
CA ARG A 136 -12.99 -1.72 -8.23
C ARG A 136 -14.43 -1.31 -8.43
N PHE A 137 -14.67 -0.01 -8.51
CA PHE A 137 -15.92 0.53 -9.01
C PHE A 137 -15.96 0.30 -10.53
N GLN A 138 -17.02 -0.33 -11.01
CA GLN A 138 -17.31 -0.54 -12.43
C GLN A 138 -18.82 -0.41 -12.60
N ALA A 139 -19.26 0.39 -13.57
CA ALA A 139 -20.65 0.45 -14.01
C ALA A 139 -21.15 -0.93 -14.45
N GLU A 140 -22.44 -1.20 -14.28
CA GLU A 140 -23.03 -2.50 -14.59
C GLU A 140 -23.28 -2.66 -16.10
N LEU A 141 -23.55 -1.55 -16.80
CA LEU A 141 -23.89 -1.56 -18.23
C LEU A 141 -22.96 -0.64 -19.06
N PRO A 142 -22.70 -0.98 -20.33
CA PRO A 142 -22.13 -0.04 -21.28
C PRO A 142 -22.98 1.22 -21.37
N ASN A 143 -22.32 2.38 -21.53
CA ASN A 143 -22.97 3.69 -21.63
C ASN A 143 -23.74 4.13 -20.37
N GLU A 144 -23.57 3.43 -19.24
CA GLU A 144 -24.17 3.84 -17.96
C GLU A 144 -23.35 4.96 -17.30
N THR A 145 -22.02 4.82 -17.25
CA THR A 145 -21.12 5.82 -16.67
C THR A 145 -19.93 6.06 -17.58
N TRP A 146 -19.77 7.29 -18.06
CA TRP A 146 -18.55 7.73 -18.72
C TRP A 146 -17.62 8.43 -17.73
N GLN A 147 -16.35 8.04 -17.72
CA GLN A 147 -15.29 8.70 -16.97
C GLN A 147 -14.56 9.70 -17.85
N ALA A 148 -14.21 10.86 -17.27
CA ALA A 148 -13.27 11.77 -17.90
C ALA A 148 -12.19 12.23 -16.92
N ASP A 149 -10.97 12.28 -17.46
CA ASP A 149 -9.77 12.77 -16.79
C ASP A 149 -8.81 13.32 -17.86
N PHE A 150 -7.87 14.16 -17.45
CA PHE A 150 -6.79 14.60 -18.32
C PHE A 150 -5.42 14.39 -17.67
N THR A 151 -4.48 13.89 -18.47
CA THR A 151 -3.11 13.62 -18.03
C THR A 151 -2.17 14.66 -18.61
N HIS A 152 -1.34 15.27 -17.77
CA HIS A 152 -0.26 16.14 -18.21
C HIS A 152 0.89 15.31 -18.78
N TYR A 153 1.39 15.72 -19.94
CA TYR A 153 2.44 15.04 -20.68
C TYR A 153 3.48 16.04 -21.18
N ARG A 154 4.76 15.78 -20.87
CA ARG A 154 5.90 16.58 -21.33
C ARG A 154 6.37 16.08 -22.68
N LEU A 155 6.37 16.97 -23.68
CA LEU A 155 6.84 16.70 -25.03
C LEU A 155 8.37 16.73 -25.09
N THR A 156 8.93 16.10 -26.13
CA THR A 156 10.39 15.98 -26.33
C THR A 156 11.07 17.30 -26.68
N ASP A 157 10.31 18.28 -27.18
CA ASP A 157 10.76 19.65 -27.46
C ASP A 157 10.71 20.57 -26.22
N GLY A 158 10.32 20.02 -25.07
CA GLY A 158 10.19 20.75 -23.81
C GLY A 158 8.81 21.38 -23.58
N GLY A 159 7.89 21.32 -24.54
CA GLY A 159 6.50 21.78 -24.38
C GLY A 159 5.64 20.87 -23.49
N ASP A 160 4.51 21.37 -23.01
CA ASP A 160 3.53 20.59 -22.26
C ASP A 160 2.24 20.38 -23.06
N ALA A 161 1.61 19.23 -22.88
CA ALA A 161 0.28 18.92 -23.38
C ALA A 161 -0.57 18.25 -22.30
N GLU A 162 -1.87 18.46 -22.38
CA GLU A 162 -2.89 17.80 -21.57
C GLU A 162 -3.71 16.88 -22.47
N ILE A 163 -3.72 15.59 -22.14
CA ILE A 163 -4.44 14.55 -22.88
C ILE A 163 -5.78 14.31 -22.19
N LEU A 164 -6.87 14.81 -22.77
CA LEU A 164 -8.23 14.59 -22.31
C LEU A 164 -8.77 13.26 -22.84
N THR A 165 -9.23 12.39 -21.93
CA THR A 165 -9.81 11.09 -22.25
C THR A 165 -11.26 11.00 -21.78
N TRP A 166 -12.15 10.52 -22.65
CA TRP A 166 -13.48 10.02 -22.31
C TRP A 166 -13.47 8.49 -22.41
N LEU A 167 -13.87 7.81 -21.34
CA LEU A 167 -13.83 6.37 -21.20
C LEU A 167 -15.19 5.82 -20.77
N ASP A 168 -15.67 4.76 -21.40
CA ASP A 168 -16.79 3.98 -20.85
C ASP A 168 -16.32 3.12 -19.67
N ASP A 169 -16.90 3.31 -18.49
CA ASP A 169 -16.41 2.64 -17.27
C ASP A 169 -16.67 1.12 -17.28
N HIS A 170 -17.75 0.66 -17.92
CA HIS A 170 -18.06 -0.77 -18.00
C HIS A 170 -17.14 -1.49 -19.00
N SER A 171 -17.11 -1.03 -20.25
CA SER A 171 -16.38 -1.71 -21.33
C SER A 171 -14.90 -1.34 -21.41
N ARG A 172 -14.47 -0.30 -20.69
CA ARG A 172 -13.12 0.31 -20.82
C ARG A 172 -12.82 0.80 -22.23
N TYR A 173 -13.86 1.05 -23.03
CA TYR A 173 -13.72 1.60 -24.35
C TYR A 173 -13.39 3.09 -24.28
N ALA A 174 -12.33 3.52 -24.98
CA ALA A 174 -11.95 4.92 -25.09
C ALA A 174 -12.84 5.60 -26.15
N LEU A 175 -13.80 6.39 -25.68
CA LEU A 175 -14.79 7.09 -26.51
C LEU A 175 -14.16 8.29 -27.24
N SER A 176 -13.18 8.92 -26.61
CA SER A 176 -12.42 10.03 -27.20
C SER A 176 -11.09 10.19 -26.46
N VAL A 177 -10.01 10.42 -27.21
CA VAL A 177 -8.69 10.78 -26.68
C VAL A 177 -8.17 11.95 -27.50
N THR A 178 -7.97 13.10 -26.88
CA THR A 178 -7.54 14.33 -27.56
C THR A 178 -6.44 15.02 -26.77
N ALA A 179 -5.45 15.59 -27.46
CA ALA A 179 -4.34 16.32 -26.84
C ALA A 179 -4.48 17.82 -27.10
N TRP A 180 -4.27 18.62 -26.07
CA TRP A 180 -4.38 20.07 -26.10
C TRP A 180 -3.19 20.70 -25.36
N PRO A 181 -2.73 21.91 -25.69
CA PRO A 181 -1.79 22.63 -24.84
C PRO A 181 -2.32 22.84 -23.42
N ARG A 182 -3.64 23.08 -23.32
CA ARG A 182 -4.39 23.15 -22.06
C ARG A 182 -5.86 22.82 -22.28
N VAL A 183 -6.42 21.95 -21.45
CA VAL A 183 -7.84 21.59 -21.44
C VAL A 183 -8.63 22.69 -20.74
N THR A 184 -9.73 23.08 -21.37
CA THR A 184 -10.63 24.13 -20.88
C THR A 184 -12.06 23.61 -20.84
N GLY A 185 -12.95 24.25 -20.07
CA GLY A 185 -14.36 23.87 -20.00
C GLY A 185 -15.06 23.76 -21.38
N PRO A 186 -14.84 24.71 -22.32
CA PRO A 186 -15.34 24.57 -23.70
C PRO A 186 -14.84 23.32 -24.42
N ILE A 187 -13.55 22.99 -24.29
CA ILE A 187 -12.96 21.77 -24.89
C ILE A 187 -13.63 20.51 -24.30
N VAL A 188 -13.83 20.47 -22.98
CA VAL A 188 -14.52 19.35 -22.31
C VAL A 188 -15.95 19.20 -22.85
N ARG A 189 -16.71 20.30 -22.98
CA ARG A 189 -18.06 20.29 -23.54
C ARG A 189 -18.07 19.80 -25.00
N ASP A 190 -17.17 20.30 -25.83
CA ASP A 190 -17.20 20.03 -27.27
C ASP A 190 -16.77 18.59 -27.57
N THR A 191 -15.74 18.08 -26.88
CA THR A 191 -15.34 16.67 -26.95
C THR A 191 -16.43 15.74 -26.41
N PHE A 192 -17.12 16.12 -25.34
CA PHE A 192 -18.29 15.39 -24.84
C PHE A 192 -19.41 15.31 -25.89
N ARG A 193 -19.76 16.42 -26.53
CA ARG A 193 -20.80 16.45 -27.59
C ARG A 193 -20.44 15.57 -28.79
N GLN A 194 -19.16 15.59 -29.19
CA GLN A 194 -18.67 14.72 -30.25
C GLN A 194 -18.80 13.24 -29.87
N ALA A 195 -18.38 12.87 -28.65
CA ALA A 195 -18.53 11.52 -28.15
C ALA A 195 -20.01 11.10 -28.06
N VAL A 196 -20.90 11.97 -27.59
CA VAL A 196 -22.35 11.73 -27.55
C VAL A 196 -22.93 11.50 -28.94
N THR A 197 -22.48 12.26 -29.94
CA THR A 197 -22.94 12.10 -31.32
C THR A 197 -22.53 10.74 -31.89
N ALA A 198 -21.33 10.26 -31.54
CA ALA A 198 -20.80 8.99 -32.04
C ALA A 198 -21.32 7.75 -31.27
N HIS A 199 -21.57 7.87 -29.97
CA HIS A 199 -21.79 6.72 -29.09
C HIS A 199 -23.13 6.74 -28.33
N GLY A 200 -23.92 7.80 -28.50
CA GLY A 200 -25.15 8.02 -27.75
C GLY A 200 -24.92 8.75 -26.43
N VAL A 201 -26.01 9.15 -25.78
CA VAL A 201 -25.98 9.89 -24.51
C VAL A 201 -25.77 8.89 -23.36
N PRO A 202 -24.78 9.10 -22.47
CA PRO A 202 -24.61 8.23 -21.29
C PRO A 202 -25.65 8.52 -20.21
N ALA A 203 -25.91 7.57 -19.32
CA ALA A 203 -26.78 7.82 -18.17
C ALA A 203 -26.11 8.74 -17.13
N SER A 204 -24.79 8.66 -16.97
CA SER A 204 -24.04 9.48 -16.03
C SER A 204 -22.59 9.72 -16.45
N THR A 205 -21.97 10.73 -15.84
CA THR A 205 -20.52 10.97 -15.95
C THR A 205 -19.85 10.91 -14.58
N LEU A 206 -18.61 10.45 -14.52
CA LEU A 206 -17.75 10.50 -13.34
C LEU A 206 -16.47 11.28 -13.66
N THR A 207 -16.32 12.45 -13.05
CA THR A 207 -15.16 13.33 -13.24
C THR A 207 -14.52 13.68 -11.91
N ASP A 208 -13.31 14.22 -11.94
CA ASP A 208 -12.73 14.84 -10.74
C ASP A 208 -13.45 16.16 -10.38
N ASN A 209 -12.93 16.88 -9.38
CA ASN A 209 -13.45 18.20 -8.97
C ASN A 209 -12.70 19.36 -9.65
N GLY A 210 -11.99 19.11 -10.75
CA GLY A 210 -11.32 20.16 -11.52
C GLY A 210 -12.32 21.20 -12.02
N MET A 211 -11.93 22.47 -12.02
CA MET A 211 -12.80 23.59 -12.42
C MET A 211 -13.35 23.46 -13.85
N VAL A 212 -12.63 22.70 -14.70
CA VAL A 212 -13.05 22.39 -16.08
C VAL A 212 -14.27 21.46 -16.13
N PHE A 213 -14.51 20.66 -15.09
CA PHE A 213 -15.64 19.74 -14.98
C PHE A 213 -16.73 20.23 -14.03
N THR A 214 -16.38 20.95 -12.95
CA THR A 214 -17.36 21.54 -12.04
C THR A 214 -16.89 22.85 -11.40
N THR A 215 -17.80 23.81 -11.22
CA THR A 215 -17.52 25.04 -10.47
C THR A 215 -17.90 24.95 -8.99
N ARG A 216 -18.32 23.77 -8.51
CA ARG A 216 -18.83 23.56 -7.14
C ARG A 216 -17.86 23.96 -6.02
N LEU A 217 -16.55 23.87 -6.26
CA LEU A 217 -15.50 24.23 -5.28
C LEU A 217 -14.98 25.67 -5.45
N ALA A 218 -15.40 26.40 -6.49
CA ALA A 218 -15.03 27.80 -6.70
C ALA A 218 -15.96 28.69 -5.86
N SER A 219 -15.54 28.97 -4.62
CA SER A 219 -16.21 29.88 -3.70
C SER A 219 -16.55 31.25 -4.33
N GLY A 220 -17.84 31.64 -4.31
CA GLY A 220 -18.23 33.05 -4.29
C GLY A 220 -19.30 33.51 -5.30
N ARG A 221 -19.41 32.90 -6.49
CA ARG A 221 -20.46 33.23 -7.47
C ARG A 221 -20.92 31.95 -8.17
N GLY A 222 -21.91 31.31 -7.57
CA GLY A 222 -22.47 30.03 -8.02
C GLY A 222 -23.09 30.13 -9.41
N GLY A 223 -22.31 29.82 -10.43
CA GLY A 223 -22.76 29.61 -11.80
C GLY A 223 -22.24 28.27 -12.31
N ARG A 224 -23.10 27.48 -12.93
CA ARG A 224 -22.72 26.21 -13.57
C ARG A 224 -21.77 26.48 -14.74
N ASN A 225 -20.78 25.62 -14.95
CA ASN A 225 -19.95 25.71 -16.14
C ASN A 225 -20.70 25.19 -17.39
N ALA A 226 -20.14 25.43 -18.58
CA ALA A 226 -20.78 25.07 -19.85
C ALA A 226 -21.00 23.55 -20.01
N PHE A 227 -20.19 22.73 -19.33
CA PHE A 227 -20.33 21.28 -19.32
C PHE A 227 -21.50 20.83 -18.42
N GLU A 228 -21.62 21.39 -17.22
CA GLU A 228 -22.74 21.16 -16.29
C GLU A 228 -24.10 21.55 -16.91
N HIS A 229 -24.12 22.62 -17.71
CA HIS A 229 -25.30 22.99 -18.50
C HIS A 229 -25.67 21.93 -19.55
N GLU A 230 -24.67 21.36 -20.22
CA GLU A 230 -24.86 20.34 -21.25
C GLU A 230 -25.37 19.03 -20.68
N LEU A 231 -24.80 18.58 -19.54
CA LEU A 231 -25.26 17.39 -18.84
C LEU A 231 -26.74 17.53 -18.44
N ARG A 232 -27.13 18.70 -17.91
CA ARG A 232 -28.53 18.96 -17.55
C ARG A 232 -29.46 18.94 -18.77
N ARG A 233 -29.04 19.54 -19.88
CA ARG A 233 -29.82 19.55 -21.13
C ARG A 233 -30.12 18.13 -21.63
N LEU A 234 -29.17 17.22 -21.45
CA LEU A 234 -29.25 15.83 -21.87
C LEU A 234 -29.75 14.87 -20.77
N HIS A 235 -30.13 15.39 -19.60
CA HIS A 235 -30.54 14.60 -18.43
C HIS A 235 -29.49 13.58 -17.95
N VAL A 236 -28.21 13.90 -18.11
CA VAL A 236 -27.08 13.07 -17.66
C VAL A 236 -26.74 13.39 -16.22
N ALA A 237 -26.65 12.37 -15.37
CA ALA A 237 -26.29 12.56 -13.96
C ALA A 237 -24.79 12.80 -13.79
N GLN A 238 -24.41 13.89 -13.09
CA GLN A 238 -23.00 14.16 -12.78
C GLN A 238 -22.60 13.56 -11.44
N LYS A 239 -21.59 12.70 -11.45
CA LYS A 239 -20.90 12.17 -10.27
C LYS A 239 -19.51 12.81 -10.20
N ASN A 240 -19.09 13.25 -9.02
CA ASN A 240 -17.73 13.74 -8.80
C ASN A 240 -17.02 12.87 -7.76
N SER A 241 -15.73 12.63 -7.97
CA SER A 241 -14.89 11.94 -6.99
C SER A 241 -14.87 12.69 -5.65
N THR A 242 -14.91 11.97 -4.52
CA THR A 242 -14.75 12.58 -3.20
C THR A 242 -13.38 13.25 -3.10
N PRO A 243 -13.26 14.46 -2.51
CA PRO A 243 -11.97 15.11 -2.31
C PRO A 243 -11.03 14.18 -1.53
N THR A 244 -9.87 13.88 -2.10
CA THR A 244 -8.79 13.22 -1.36
C THR A 244 -8.21 14.26 -0.42
N THR A 245 -8.51 14.19 0.89
CA THR A 245 -7.84 15.05 1.89
C THR A 245 -6.33 14.81 1.80
N PRO A 246 -5.52 15.78 1.36
CA PRO A 246 -4.08 15.69 1.50
C PRO A 246 -3.75 15.77 3.00
N PRO A 247 -2.74 15.05 3.52
CA PRO A 247 -2.23 15.37 4.84
C PRO A 247 -1.78 16.85 4.84
N PRO A 248 -2.00 17.59 5.95
CA PRO A 248 -1.66 18.99 6.01
C PRO A 248 -0.16 19.17 5.73
N ALA A 249 0.14 20.00 4.74
CA ALA A 249 1.50 20.44 4.45
C ALA A 249 2.08 21.11 5.71
N GLU A 250 3.19 20.57 6.19
CA GLU A 250 3.99 21.14 7.26
C GLU A 250 4.41 22.55 6.84
N LYS A 251 3.93 23.56 7.56
CA LYS A 251 4.28 24.95 7.32
C LYS A 251 5.76 25.11 7.65
N SER A 252 6.60 25.28 6.64
CA SER A 252 7.95 25.82 6.80
C SER A 252 7.81 27.22 7.39
N ASN A 253 8.17 27.35 8.67
CA ASN A 253 8.17 28.60 9.39
C ASN A 253 9.42 29.39 8.97
N ASP A 254 9.33 30.16 7.87
CA ASP A 254 10.32 31.18 7.56
C ASP A 254 10.17 32.33 8.56
N SER A 255 11.03 32.33 9.57
CA SER A 255 11.18 33.43 10.52
C SER A 255 12.46 34.18 10.19
N SER A 256 12.47 34.86 9.05
CA SER A 256 13.48 35.85 8.71
C SER A 256 12.95 37.24 9.02
N ARG A 257 13.44 37.86 10.10
CA ARG A 257 13.45 39.31 10.30
C ARG A 257 14.35 39.69 11.48
N PRO A 258 14.94 40.88 11.43
CA PRO A 258 16.24 41.22 10.84
C PRO A 258 17.42 40.96 11.78
#